data_AF-A0A517LJ56-F1
#
_entry.id   AF-A0A517LJ56-F1
#
_cell.length_a   1.000
_cell.length_b   1.000
_cell.length_c   1.000
_cell.angle_alpha   90.00
_cell.angle_beta   90.00
_cell.angle_gamma   90.00
#
_symmetry.space_group_name_H-M   'P 1'
#
loop_
_entity.id
_entity.type
_entity.pdbx_description
1 polymer ?
#
loop_
_entity_poly.entity_id
_entity_poly.type
_entity_poly.pdbx_seq_one_letter_code
_entity_poly.pdbx_strand_id
1 'polypeptide(L)'
;MGLWGSFRDYFEAADAVKSLHKQNDDLRQQLSAAQTLIESQNRTITSQEQHLRRTEQTHAEAEVLHKNQLSQITEHYSILTSELESKHETDSNLKDIAFQEMMERKHLEFQALEIKQQREISKKDTNHAKILKNVNEDHRKYTKRLVGQLLVNQDDDQGWPDERFVTTFQQVERHIENITSRFQLLGVENQMVGSQVDPSGFTTRARRGSLVFLLRSRIWEILREELFEEPFGFGAFAKGSVVRADLMSVYKAWEVMYVKRVASGNDGRDIAPFSIFDRNKLANRWRAATFSCLNEALQITKWDNRTSKTMANVNQAVARILSLLTEVGLLSGTEVSEDMKVSVAKMANLVRELSFQFGIHPAQISLFMAGHGEEVQIGDEFHDCQNKDLERGRSVRVDLVTTPGIQRIGDGTKNVDVKRIIAPCQIYPDLFAVRR
;
A
#
# COMPACT_ATOMS: atom_id res chain seq x y z
N MET A 1 -3.37 199.96 19.78
CA MET A 1 -4.11 199.94 18.50
C MET A 1 -3.74 198.64 17.81
N GLY A 2 -4.59 197.70 17.39
CA GLY A 2 -6.04 197.45 17.44
C GLY A 2 -6.17 195.92 17.26
N LEU A 3 -7.15 195.26 17.89
CA LEU A 3 -8.34 194.67 17.25
C LEU A 3 -8.05 193.95 15.92
N TRP A 4 -8.48 192.67 15.80
CA TRP A 4 -8.55 191.79 14.61
C TRP A 4 -7.81 190.43 14.72
N GLY A 5 -8.21 189.55 15.63
CA GLY A 5 -7.64 188.18 15.72
C GLY A 5 -8.54 187.09 16.31
N SER A 6 -9.88 187.21 16.21
CA SER A 6 -10.83 186.30 16.89
C SER A 6 -11.89 185.67 15.97
N PHE A 7 -11.67 185.60 14.65
CA PHE A 7 -12.67 185.10 13.68
C PHE A 7 -12.31 183.78 12.96
N ARG A 8 -11.11 183.22 13.18
CA ARG A 8 -10.64 182.03 12.44
C ARG A 8 -11.15 180.71 13.02
N ASP A 9 -11.27 180.62 14.35
CA ASP A 9 -11.47 179.32 15.01
C ASP A 9 -12.92 178.83 14.99
N TYR A 10 -13.88 179.67 14.58
CA TYR A 10 -15.30 179.28 14.50
C TYR A 10 -15.66 178.49 13.22
N PHE A 11 -14.87 178.60 12.15
CA PHE A 11 -15.15 177.90 10.89
C PHE A 11 -14.62 176.46 10.86
N GLU A 12 -13.53 176.14 11.57
CA GLU A 12 -12.99 174.77 11.64
C GLU A 12 -13.91 173.81 12.42
N ALA A 13 -14.72 174.32 13.35
CA ALA A 13 -15.67 173.50 14.10
C ALA A 13 -16.87 173.01 13.25
N ALA A 14 -17.24 173.75 12.19
CA ALA A 14 -18.42 173.42 11.38
C ALA A 14 -18.16 172.25 10.39
N ASP A 15 -16.96 172.19 9.81
CA ASP A 15 -16.59 171.11 8.86
C ASP A 15 -16.37 169.76 9.57
N ALA A 16 -15.90 169.78 10.82
CA ALA A 16 -15.75 168.57 11.63
C ALA A 16 -17.10 167.88 11.92
N VAL A 17 -18.16 168.65 12.16
CA VAL A 17 -19.51 168.10 12.45
C VAL A 17 -20.16 167.48 11.21
N LYS A 18 -19.93 168.05 10.02
CA LYS A 18 -20.42 167.49 8.75
C LYS A 18 -19.72 166.17 8.39
N SER A 19 -18.41 166.09 8.63
CA SER A 19 -17.63 164.86 8.45
C SER A 19 -18.14 163.72 9.35
N LEU A 20 -18.40 164.03 10.63
CA LEU A 20 -18.93 163.07 11.59
C LEU A 20 -20.35 162.57 11.24
N HIS A 21 -21.22 163.43 10.70
CA HIS A 21 -22.56 162.99 10.27
C HIS A 21 -22.48 162.00 9.11
N LYS A 22 -21.64 162.28 8.09
CA LYS A 22 -21.46 161.38 6.95
C LYS A 22 -20.90 160.03 7.39
N GLN A 23 -19.94 160.04 8.32
CA GLN A 23 -19.33 158.83 8.86
C GLN A 23 -20.32 158.00 9.70
N ASN A 24 -21.26 158.66 10.40
CA ASN A 24 -22.31 157.98 11.17
C ASN A 24 -23.38 157.34 10.26
N ASP A 25 -23.73 157.98 9.15
CA ASP A 25 -24.66 157.41 8.17
C ASP A 25 -24.06 156.22 7.43
N ASP A 26 -22.78 156.28 7.03
CA ASP A 26 -22.07 155.12 6.44
C ASP A 26 -21.99 153.94 7.42
N LEU A 27 -21.73 154.21 8.70
CA LEU A 27 -21.72 153.17 9.75
C LEU A 27 -23.10 152.55 9.94
N ARG A 28 -24.18 153.34 9.93
CA ARG A 28 -25.55 152.83 10.03
C ARG A 28 -25.91 151.94 8.82
N GLN A 29 -25.47 152.32 7.63
CA GLN A 29 -25.72 151.55 6.42
C GLN A 29 -24.97 150.22 6.45
N GLN A 30 -23.69 150.21 6.86
CA GLN A 30 -22.89 149.00 7.08
C GLN A 30 -23.48 148.09 8.15
N LEU A 31 -24.01 148.66 9.23
CA LEU A 31 -24.61 147.90 10.33
C LEU A 31 -25.92 147.21 9.89
N SER A 32 -26.74 147.87 9.06
CA SER A 32 -27.94 147.23 8.48
C SER A 32 -27.59 146.13 7.46
N ALA A 33 -26.54 146.32 6.66
CA ALA A 33 -26.04 145.31 5.73
C ALA A 33 -25.47 144.09 6.47
N ALA A 34 -24.77 144.31 7.58
CA ALA A 34 -24.28 143.24 8.45
C ALA A 34 -25.44 142.48 9.14
N GLN A 35 -26.46 143.19 9.62
CA GLN A 35 -27.64 142.56 10.24
C GLN A 35 -28.41 141.69 9.24
N THR A 36 -28.65 142.19 8.03
CA THR A 36 -29.34 141.41 6.98
C THR A 36 -28.52 140.19 6.54
N LEU A 37 -27.18 140.29 6.49
CA LEU A 37 -26.32 139.15 6.21
C LEU A 37 -26.39 138.11 7.33
N ILE A 38 -26.30 138.53 8.60
CA ILE A 38 -26.40 137.64 9.77
C ILE A 38 -27.76 136.94 9.80
N GLU A 39 -28.85 137.64 9.51
CA GLU A 39 -30.18 137.03 9.44
C GLU A 39 -30.29 136.00 8.31
N SER A 40 -29.69 136.27 7.14
CA SER A 40 -29.66 135.30 6.04
C SER A 40 -28.84 134.05 6.37
N GLN A 41 -27.71 134.23 7.07
CA GLN A 41 -26.87 133.13 7.52
C GLN A 41 -27.56 132.30 8.60
N ASN A 42 -28.22 132.96 9.56
CA ASN A 42 -29.00 132.27 10.59
C ASN A 42 -30.13 131.44 9.98
N ARG A 43 -30.87 131.95 8.99
CA ARG A 43 -31.89 131.16 8.28
C ARG A 43 -31.29 129.94 7.57
N THR A 44 -30.11 130.10 6.97
CA THR A 44 -29.42 129.01 6.27
C THR A 44 -28.94 127.93 7.26
N ILE A 45 -28.36 128.35 8.39
CA ILE A 45 -27.91 127.44 9.46
C ILE A 45 -29.11 126.68 10.04
N THR A 46 -30.22 127.36 10.37
CA THR A 46 -31.42 126.68 10.89
C THR A 46 -31.98 125.67 9.88
N SER A 47 -31.96 125.99 8.58
CA SER A 47 -32.38 125.04 7.54
C SER A 47 -31.44 123.83 7.45
N GLN A 48 -30.13 124.02 7.56
CA GLN A 48 -29.14 122.93 7.53
C GLN A 48 -29.24 122.05 8.77
N GLU A 49 -29.45 122.64 9.96
CA GLU A 49 -29.69 121.89 11.19
C GLU A 49 -30.96 121.04 11.12
N GLN A 50 -32.05 121.57 10.55
CA GLN A 50 -33.26 120.79 10.33
C GLN A 50 -33.06 119.64 9.35
N HIS A 51 -32.27 119.85 8.28
CA HIS A 51 -31.94 118.79 7.32
C HIS A 51 -31.09 117.70 7.99
N LEU A 52 -30.06 118.09 8.75
CA LEU A 52 -29.20 117.18 9.51
C LEU A 52 -30.01 116.33 10.49
N ARG A 53 -30.90 116.95 11.28
CA ARG A 53 -31.77 116.22 12.20
C ARG A 53 -32.68 115.21 11.51
N ARG A 54 -33.23 115.56 10.34
CA ARG A 54 -34.05 114.62 9.55
C ARG A 54 -33.21 113.46 9.02
N THR A 55 -32.00 113.74 8.51
CA THR A 55 -31.11 112.67 8.02
C THR A 55 -30.64 111.75 9.14
N GLU A 56 -30.31 112.29 10.31
CA GLU A 56 -29.94 111.52 11.51
C GLU A 56 -31.11 110.64 11.97
N GLN A 57 -32.33 111.17 11.96
CA GLN A 57 -33.52 110.39 12.28
C GLN A 57 -33.74 109.25 11.28
N THR A 58 -33.67 109.51 9.97
CA THR A 58 -33.81 108.46 8.94
C THR A 58 -32.70 107.41 9.00
N HIS A 59 -31.47 107.83 9.35
CA HIS A 59 -30.36 106.91 9.53
C HIS A 59 -30.57 106.03 10.77
N ALA A 60 -31.02 106.59 11.88
CA ALA A 60 -31.36 105.84 13.08
C ALA A 60 -32.49 104.83 12.83
N GLU A 61 -33.53 105.22 12.08
CA GLU A 61 -34.62 104.31 11.70
C GLU A 61 -34.13 103.18 10.78
N ALA A 62 -33.28 103.48 9.79
CA ALA A 62 -32.68 102.48 8.91
C ALA A 62 -31.72 101.52 9.66
N GLU A 63 -30.95 102.04 10.61
CA GLU A 63 -30.04 101.24 11.45
C GLU A 63 -30.81 100.26 12.34
N VAL A 64 -31.91 100.70 12.93
CA VAL A 64 -32.82 99.82 13.70
C VAL A 64 -33.43 98.75 12.79
N LEU A 65 -33.88 99.13 11.58
CA LEU A 65 -34.45 98.18 10.63
C LEU A 65 -33.43 97.12 10.19
N HIS A 66 -32.23 97.54 9.79
CA HIS A 66 -31.15 96.64 9.39
C HIS A 66 -30.72 95.74 10.55
N LYS A 67 -30.62 96.27 11.76
CA LYS A 67 -30.31 95.49 12.96
C LYS A 67 -31.37 94.41 13.22
N ASN A 68 -32.65 94.75 13.04
CA ASN A 68 -33.75 93.79 13.18
C ASN A 68 -33.71 92.72 12.08
N GLN A 69 -33.46 93.10 10.82
CA GLN A 69 -33.32 92.15 9.70
C GLN A 69 -32.12 91.22 9.89
N LEU A 70 -30.96 91.77 10.29
CA LEU A 70 -29.79 90.98 10.62
C LEU A 70 -30.09 90.02 11.78
N SER A 71 -30.81 90.47 12.81
CA SER A 71 -31.23 89.58 13.91
C SER A 71 -32.10 88.44 13.43
N GLN A 72 -33.11 88.71 12.59
CA GLN A 72 -34.01 87.69 12.03
C GLN A 72 -33.27 86.70 11.11
N ILE A 73 -32.38 87.21 10.26
CA ILE A 73 -31.55 86.37 9.38
C ILE A 73 -30.61 85.50 10.23
N THR A 74 -29.95 86.08 11.24
CA THR A 74 -29.07 85.34 12.15
C THR A 74 -29.83 84.25 12.89
N GLU A 75 -31.04 84.55 13.36
CA GLU A 75 -31.92 83.56 14.01
C GLU A 75 -32.33 82.44 13.05
N HIS A 76 -32.75 82.77 11.83
CA HIS A 76 -33.10 81.78 10.82
C HIS A 76 -31.91 80.89 10.43
N TYR A 77 -30.72 81.46 10.26
CA TYR A 77 -29.50 80.69 10.02
C TYR A 77 -29.16 79.80 11.22
N SER A 78 -29.33 80.28 12.44
CA SER A 78 -29.11 79.49 13.65
C SER A 78 -30.04 78.29 13.72
N ILE A 79 -31.33 78.48 13.40
CA ILE A 79 -32.33 77.40 13.36
C ILE A 79 -31.97 76.39 12.27
N LEU A 80 -31.70 76.85 11.05
CA LEU A 80 -31.38 75.96 9.92
C LEU A 80 -30.10 75.15 10.17
N THR A 81 -29.09 75.78 10.79
CA THR A 81 -27.83 75.10 11.14
C THR A 81 -28.09 74.02 12.19
N SER A 82 -28.89 74.33 13.21
CA SER A 82 -29.29 73.35 14.24
C SER A 82 -30.11 72.18 13.66
N GLU A 83 -31.02 72.44 12.70
CA GLU A 83 -31.78 71.39 12.02
C GLU A 83 -30.90 70.49 11.14
N LEU A 84 -29.93 71.07 10.43
CA LEU A 84 -28.99 70.32 9.60
C LEU A 84 -28.03 69.49 10.46
N GLU A 85 -27.54 70.03 11.56
CA GLU A 85 -26.72 69.32 12.54
C GLU A 85 -27.52 68.15 13.14
N SER A 86 -28.76 68.38 13.56
CA SER A 86 -29.63 67.33 14.08
C SER A 86 -29.91 66.23 13.05
N LYS A 87 -30.20 66.58 11.79
CA LYS A 87 -30.39 65.59 10.71
C LYS A 87 -29.11 64.80 10.43
N HIS A 88 -27.97 65.48 10.34
CA HIS A 88 -26.69 64.83 10.13
C HIS A 88 -26.33 63.88 11.28
N GLU A 89 -26.62 64.27 12.53
CA GLU A 89 -26.46 63.42 13.70
C GLU A 89 -27.37 62.18 13.61
N THR A 90 -28.65 62.34 13.25
CA THR A 90 -29.54 61.19 13.07
C THR A 90 -29.11 60.26 11.94
N ASP A 91 -28.65 60.80 10.81
CA ASP A 91 -28.15 59.99 9.68
C ASP A 91 -26.84 59.29 10.02
N SER A 92 -25.95 59.93 10.78
CA SER A 92 -24.72 59.31 11.29
C SER A 92 -25.08 58.14 12.20
N ASN A 93 -25.97 58.36 13.17
CA ASN A 93 -26.41 57.33 14.10
C ASN A 93 -27.07 56.15 13.37
N LEU A 94 -27.91 56.40 12.36
CA LEU A 94 -28.53 55.34 11.55
C LEU A 94 -27.49 54.54 10.74
N LYS A 95 -26.49 55.21 10.17
CA LYS A 95 -25.38 54.54 9.47
C LYS A 95 -24.54 53.70 10.42
N ASP A 96 -24.27 54.20 11.62
CA ASP A 96 -23.50 53.48 12.64
C ASP A 96 -24.27 52.24 13.12
N ILE A 97 -25.57 52.35 13.36
CA ILE A 97 -26.44 51.21 13.70
C ILE A 97 -26.46 50.19 12.56
N ALA A 98 -26.69 50.62 11.31
CA ALA A 98 -26.73 49.72 10.16
C ALA A 98 -25.39 49.02 9.92
N PHE A 99 -24.27 49.74 10.13
CA PHE A 99 -22.93 49.19 10.05
C PHE A 99 -22.69 48.17 11.17
N GLN A 100 -23.10 48.48 12.40
CA GLN A 100 -22.99 47.57 13.54
C GLN A 100 -23.80 46.29 13.33
N GLU A 101 -25.05 46.38 12.87
CA GLU A 101 -25.86 45.20 12.53
C GLU A 101 -25.25 44.37 11.41
N MET A 102 -24.68 45.01 10.38
CA MET A 102 -24.00 44.31 9.30
C MET A 102 -22.77 43.56 9.82
N MET A 103 -21.98 44.20 10.68
CA MET A 103 -20.81 43.60 11.32
C MET A 103 -21.20 42.43 12.22
N GLU A 104 -22.28 42.55 13.00
CA GLU A 104 -22.81 41.44 13.81
C GLU A 104 -23.30 40.27 12.96
N ARG A 105 -24.05 40.53 11.88
CA ARG A 105 -24.47 39.48 10.94
C ARG A 105 -23.27 38.78 10.29
N LYS A 106 -22.27 39.54 9.87
CA LYS A 106 -21.04 38.98 9.29
C LYS A 106 -20.25 38.19 10.33
N HIS A 107 -20.18 38.68 11.56
CA HIS A 107 -19.53 37.95 12.65
C HIS A 107 -20.22 36.62 12.94
N LEU A 108 -21.55 36.59 12.99
CA LEU A 108 -22.33 35.36 13.14
C LEU A 108 -22.15 34.40 11.95
N GLU A 109 -22.10 34.92 10.72
CA GLU A 109 -21.82 34.12 9.52
C GLU A 109 -20.42 33.49 9.57
N PHE A 110 -19.41 34.25 9.98
CA PHE A 110 -18.04 33.76 10.18
C PHE A 110 -17.98 32.70 11.28
N GLN A 111 -18.63 32.93 12.44
CA GLN A 111 -18.70 31.93 13.51
C GLN A 111 -19.40 30.65 13.04
N ALA A 112 -20.49 30.75 12.27
CA ALA A 112 -21.19 29.59 11.73
C ALA A 112 -20.32 28.79 10.74
N LEU A 113 -19.55 29.48 9.89
CA LEU A 113 -18.58 28.87 9.00
C LEU A 113 -17.44 28.18 9.76
N GLU A 114 -16.91 28.82 10.81
CA GLU A 114 -15.86 28.25 11.65
C GLU A 114 -16.35 27.00 12.37
N ILE A 115 -17.56 27.02 12.95
CA ILE A 115 -18.19 25.84 13.56
C ILE A 115 -18.38 24.72 12.51
N LYS A 116 -18.81 25.06 11.30
CA LYS A 116 -18.97 24.08 10.21
C LYS A 116 -17.64 23.47 9.81
N GLN A 117 -16.60 24.28 9.65
CA GLN A 117 -15.25 23.82 9.30
C GLN A 117 -14.69 22.93 10.41
N GLN A 118 -14.86 23.31 11.68
CA GLN A 118 -14.41 22.52 12.83
C GLN A 118 -15.12 21.16 12.90
N ARG A 119 -16.42 21.11 12.56
CA ARG A 119 -17.17 19.85 12.44
C ARG A 119 -16.66 18.98 11.29
N GLU A 120 -16.32 19.57 10.15
CA GLU A 120 -15.75 18.83 9.02
C GLU A 120 -14.36 18.28 9.33
N ILE A 121 -13.51 19.06 9.98
CA ILE A 121 -12.19 18.62 10.48
C ILE A 121 -12.38 17.46 11.45
N SER A 122 -13.26 17.60 12.46
CA SER A 122 -13.53 16.53 13.43
C SER A 122 -14.05 15.24 12.77
N LYS A 123 -14.89 15.35 11.72
CA LYS A 123 -15.35 14.21 10.93
C LYS A 123 -14.22 13.56 10.13
N LYS A 124 -13.33 14.35 9.53
CA LYS A 124 -12.15 13.84 8.83
C LYS A 124 -11.19 13.15 9.79
N ASP A 125 -10.93 13.73 10.97
CA ASP A 125 -10.05 13.15 11.98
C ASP A 125 -10.59 11.83 12.53
N THR A 126 -11.90 11.75 12.80
CA THR A 126 -12.53 10.49 13.24
C THR A 126 -12.49 9.41 12.14
N ASN A 127 -12.66 9.78 10.87
CA ASN A 127 -12.50 8.86 9.75
C ASN A 127 -11.04 8.43 9.56
N HIS A 128 -10.08 9.35 9.63
CA HIS A 128 -8.65 9.03 9.57
C HIS A 128 -8.23 8.13 10.72
N ALA A 129 -8.72 8.36 11.95
CA ALA A 129 -8.46 7.48 13.08
C ALA A 129 -9.01 6.06 12.85
N LYS A 130 -10.21 5.93 12.26
CA LYS A 130 -10.77 4.62 11.88
C LYS A 130 -9.95 3.95 10.78
N ILE A 131 -9.56 4.68 9.74
CA ILE A 131 -8.72 4.17 8.65
C ILE A 131 -7.36 3.73 9.20
N LEU A 132 -6.69 4.55 10.02
CA LEU A 132 -5.43 4.20 10.65
C LEU A 132 -5.57 2.99 11.56
N LYS A 133 -6.67 2.86 12.32
CA LYS A 133 -6.94 1.67 13.12
C LYS A 133 -7.10 0.43 12.24
N ASN A 134 -7.88 0.50 11.16
CA ASN A 134 -8.06 -0.60 10.23
C ASN A 134 -6.74 -0.98 9.54
N VAL A 135 -5.99 0.01 9.03
CA VAL A 135 -4.67 -0.19 8.43
C VAL A 135 -3.70 -0.79 9.43
N ASN A 136 -3.69 -0.34 10.69
CA ASN A 136 -2.86 -0.93 11.74
C ASN A 136 -3.31 -2.34 12.12
N GLU A 137 -4.61 -2.63 12.12
CA GLU A 137 -5.13 -3.98 12.36
C GLU A 137 -4.80 -4.93 11.20
N ASP A 138 -4.93 -4.46 9.97
CA ASP A 138 -4.57 -5.21 8.76
C ASP A 138 -3.07 -5.37 8.64
N HIS A 139 -2.28 -4.35 8.94
CA HIS A 139 -0.84 -4.44 9.05
C HIS A 139 -0.45 -5.39 10.19
N ARG A 140 -1.11 -5.35 11.35
CA ARG A 140 -0.85 -6.30 12.45
C ARG A 140 -1.25 -7.72 12.08
N LYS A 141 -2.35 -7.93 11.33
CA LYS A 141 -2.76 -9.24 10.81
C LYS A 141 -1.78 -9.74 9.75
N TYR A 142 -1.37 -8.87 8.83
CA TYR A 142 -0.38 -9.16 7.80
C TYR A 142 0.96 -9.45 8.42
N THR A 143 1.45 -8.62 9.33
CA THR A 143 2.67 -8.85 10.11
C THR A 143 2.54 -10.10 10.96
N LYS A 144 1.40 -10.43 11.60
CA LYS A 144 1.22 -11.73 12.28
C LYS A 144 1.15 -12.91 11.33
N ARG A 145 0.66 -12.73 10.11
CA ARG A 145 0.64 -13.76 9.06
C ARG A 145 2.03 -13.94 8.46
N LEU A 146 2.77 -12.86 8.26
CA LEU A 146 4.13 -12.85 7.74
C LEU A 146 5.09 -13.33 8.80
N VAL A 147 4.95 -12.92 10.06
CA VAL A 147 5.62 -13.47 11.24
C VAL A 147 5.13 -14.89 11.51
N GLY A 148 3.88 -15.23 11.20
CA GLY A 148 3.40 -16.61 11.23
C GLY A 148 4.08 -17.45 10.16
N GLN A 149 4.20 -16.94 8.94
CA GLN A 149 4.93 -17.55 7.83
C GLN A 149 6.42 -17.56 8.09
N LEU A 150 7.00 -16.54 8.72
CA LEU A 150 8.42 -16.43 9.03
C LEU A 150 8.79 -17.23 10.28
N LEU A 151 7.92 -17.33 11.29
CA LEU A 151 8.12 -18.20 12.46
C LEU A 151 7.81 -19.66 12.13
N VAL A 152 6.93 -19.92 11.16
CA VAL A 152 6.73 -21.26 10.59
C VAL A 152 7.86 -21.61 9.61
N ASN A 153 8.43 -20.63 8.90
CA ASN A 153 9.62 -20.77 8.03
C ASN A 153 10.95 -20.44 8.77
N GLN A 154 10.96 -20.38 10.11
CA GLN A 154 12.17 -20.19 10.93
C GLN A 154 12.62 -21.50 11.59
N ASP A 155 11.86 -22.59 11.44
CA ASP A 155 12.52 -23.87 11.21
C ASP A 155 13.04 -23.73 9.76
N ASP A 156 14.35 -23.59 9.58
CA ASP A 156 14.98 -23.53 8.25
C ASP A 156 14.56 -24.78 7.45
N ASP A 157 13.47 -24.69 6.68
CA ASP A 157 13.03 -25.75 5.78
C ASP A 157 14.05 -25.86 4.64
N GLN A 158 15.14 -26.58 4.92
CA GLN A 158 16.16 -26.98 3.94
C GLN A 158 15.63 -27.99 2.94
N GLY A 159 14.43 -28.53 3.19
CA GLY A 159 13.72 -29.43 2.28
C GLY A 159 13.28 -28.70 1.02
N TRP A 160 13.19 -29.45 -0.08
CA TRP A 160 12.70 -28.89 -1.33
C TRP A 160 11.22 -28.51 -1.26
N PRO A 161 10.80 -27.41 -1.90
CA PRO A 161 9.39 -27.13 -2.10
C PRO A 161 8.76 -28.17 -3.05
N ASP A 162 7.45 -28.35 -2.95
CA ASP A 162 6.68 -29.31 -3.76
C ASP A 162 6.99 -29.13 -5.27
N GLU A 163 7.13 -27.89 -5.76
CA GLU A 163 7.44 -27.59 -7.17
C GLU A 163 8.82 -28.12 -7.61
N ARG A 164 9.80 -28.13 -6.72
CA ARG A 164 11.14 -28.66 -7.02
C ARG A 164 11.10 -30.19 -7.06
N PHE A 165 10.32 -30.83 -6.19
CA PHE A 165 10.07 -32.27 -6.32
C PHE A 165 9.42 -32.61 -7.65
N VAL A 166 8.37 -31.88 -8.06
CA VAL A 166 7.70 -32.09 -9.35
C VAL A 166 8.67 -31.94 -10.52
N THR A 167 9.45 -30.86 -10.56
CA THR A 167 10.37 -30.60 -11.68
C THR A 167 11.48 -31.64 -11.78
N THR A 168 12.11 -32.03 -10.67
CA THR A 168 13.14 -33.09 -10.68
C THR A 168 12.54 -34.46 -10.99
N PHE A 169 11.35 -34.77 -10.46
CA PHE A 169 10.66 -36.03 -10.78
C PHE A 169 10.30 -36.14 -12.26
N GLN A 170 9.78 -35.07 -12.86
CA GLN A 170 9.52 -35.00 -14.30
C GLN A 170 10.79 -35.11 -15.14
N GLN A 171 11.94 -34.62 -14.65
CA GLN A 171 13.22 -34.83 -15.35
C GLN A 171 13.61 -36.30 -15.36
N VAL A 172 13.44 -37.01 -14.24
CA VAL A 172 13.66 -38.47 -14.17
C VAL A 172 12.73 -39.18 -15.15
N GLU A 173 11.43 -38.86 -15.13
CA GLU A 173 10.46 -39.42 -16.08
C GLU A 173 10.92 -39.22 -17.52
N ARG A 174 11.27 -38.00 -17.92
CA ARG A 174 11.76 -37.71 -19.28
C ARG A 174 12.99 -38.52 -19.65
N HIS A 175 13.92 -38.73 -18.73
CA HIS A 175 15.07 -39.62 -18.97
C HIS A 175 14.63 -41.05 -19.25
N ILE A 176 13.71 -41.59 -18.45
CA ILE A 176 13.14 -42.94 -18.65
C ILE A 176 12.40 -43.01 -19.99
N GLU A 177 11.57 -42.02 -20.32
CA GLU A 177 10.83 -41.99 -21.59
C GLU A 177 11.76 -41.93 -22.80
N ASN A 178 12.81 -41.11 -22.75
CA ASN A 178 13.81 -40.98 -23.82
C ASN A 178 14.63 -42.26 -24.00
N ILE A 179 14.90 -43.01 -22.92
CA ILE A 179 15.60 -44.29 -22.99
C ILE A 179 14.67 -45.36 -23.57
N THR A 180 13.46 -45.49 -23.02
CA THR A 180 12.52 -46.57 -23.34
C THR A 180 11.89 -46.43 -24.73
N SER A 181 11.66 -45.20 -25.22
CA SER A 181 11.09 -44.94 -26.55
C SER A 181 11.95 -45.44 -27.72
N ARG A 182 13.25 -45.70 -27.51
CA ARG A 182 14.17 -46.23 -28.52
C ARG A 182 14.01 -47.73 -28.75
N PHE A 183 13.41 -48.44 -27.79
CA PHE A 183 13.17 -49.88 -27.87
C PHE A 183 11.76 -50.10 -28.43
N GLN A 184 11.60 -49.92 -29.75
CA GLN A 184 10.38 -50.29 -30.46
C GLN A 184 10.51 -51.71 -30.99
N LEU A 185 9.62 -52.60 -30.57
CA LEU A 185 9.56 -53.97 -31.10
C LEU A 185 8.77 -53.98 -32.42
N LEU A 186 9.47 -53.86 -33.55
CA LEU A 186 8.95 -54.35 -34.81
C LEU A 186 9.15 -55.87 -34.85
N GLY A 187 8.10 -56.65 -34.59
CA GLY A 187 8.08 -58.10 -34.92
C GLY A 187 8.34 -59.11 -33.80
N VAL A 188 8.37 -58.70 -32.53
CA VAL A 188 8.67 -59.59 -31.38
C VAL A 188 7.40 -60.16 -30.74
N GLU A 189 6.32 -60.31 -31.51
CA GLU A 189 5.01 -60.75 -31.02
C GLU A 189 4.98 -62.20 -30.50
N ASN A 190 6.07 -62.96 -30.70
CA ASN A 190 6.18 -64.37 -30.32
C ASN A 190 7.50 -64.73 -29.62
N GLN A 191 8.38 -63.78 -29.28
CA GLN A 191 9.58 -64.12 -28.49
C GLN A 191 9.25 -63.97 -27.02
N MET A 192 9.51 -65.04 -26.26
CA MET A 192 9.37 -65.02 -24.81
C MET A 192 10.39 -64.03 -24.23
N VAL A 193 9.87 -62.93 -23.68
CA VAL A 193 10.64 -62.00 -22.87
C VAL A 193 11.08 -62.74 -21.60
N GLY A 194 12.37 -62.65 -21.26
CA GLY A 194 12.92 -63.34 -20.09
C GLY A 194 12.21 -62.92 -18.80
N SER A 195 12.14 -63.83 -17.82
CA SER A 195 11.48 -63.57 -16.52
C SER A 195 12.13 -62.44 -15.71
N GLN A 196 13.35 -62.02 -16.06
CA GLN A 196 14.01 -60.85 -15.48
C GLN A 196 13.40 -59.53 -15.97
N VAL A 197 12.97 -59.51 -17.23
CA VAL A 197 12.37 -58.34 -17.89
C VAL A 197 10.86 -58.29 -17.63
N ASP A 198 10.19 -59.44 -17.69
CA ASP A 198 8.75 -59.55 -17.46
C ASP A 198 8.38 -60.57 -16.36
N PRO A 199 8.65 -60.25 -15.08
CA PRO A 199 8.38 -61.16 -13.98
C PRO A 199 6.88 -61.38 -13.74
N SER A 200 6.04 -60.40 -14.09
CA SER A 200 4.60 -60.49 -13.90
C SER A 200 3.88 -61.12 -15.09
N GLY A 201 4.55 -61.39 -16.21
CA GLY A 201 3.93 -61.88 -17.44
C GLY A 201 3.06 -60.83 -18.15
N PHE A 202 3.33 -59.54 -17.93
CA PHE A 202 2.61 -58.42 -18.52
C PHE A 202 2.60 -58.47 -20.05
N THR A 203 3.70 -58.85 -20.71
CA THR A 203 3.77 -58.93 -22.18
C THR A 203 2.81 -59.96 -22.77
N THR A 204 2.47 -61.01 -22.01
CA THR A 204 1.49 -62.01 -22.44
C THR A 204 0.04 -61.51 -22.30
N ARG A 205 -0.21 -60.56 -21.39
CA ARG A 205 -1.52 -59.95 -21.16
C ARG A 205 -1.76 -58.72 -22.02
N ALA A 206 -0.79 -57.83 -22.08
CA ALA A 206 -0.89 -56.55 -22.78
C ALA A 206 -0.67 -56.74 -24.29
N ARG A 207 -1.68 -56.38 -25.10
CA ARG A 207 -1.59 -56.41 -26.57
C ARG A 207 -0.49 -55.45 -27.10
N ARG A 208 -0.18 -55.57 -28.41
CA ARG A 208 0.89 -54.86 -29.17
C ARG A 208 1.18 -53.43 -28.67
N GLY A 209 2.47 -53.08 -28.57
CA GLY A 209 2.95 -51.73 -28.23
C GLY A 209 3.24 -51.48 -26.73
N SER A 210 3.17 -52.53 -25.91
CA SER A 210 3.21 -52.46 -24.45
C SER A 210 4.60 -52.51 -23.81
N LEU A 211 5.65 -52.91 -24.54
CA LEU A 211 7.00 -53.07 -23.98
C LEU A 211 7.55 -51.76 -23.39
N VAL A 212 7.31 -50.63 -24.03
CA VAL A 212 7.79 -49.33 -23.54
C VAL A 212 7.29 -49.06 -22.11
N PHE A 213 6.04 -49.41 -21.81
CA PHE A 213 5.45 -49.28 -20.48
C PHE A 213 6.03 -50.29 -19.49
N LEU A 214 6.29 -51.52 -19.93
CA LEU A 214 7.00 -52.51 -19.12
C LEU A 214 8.40 -52.02 -18.72
N LEU A 215 9.18 -51.52 -19.67
CA LEU A 215 10.52 -51.01 -19.40
C LEU A 215 10.48 -49.81 -18.45
N ARG A 216 9.52 -48.91 -18.60
CA ARG A 216 9.30 -47.80 -17.65
C ARG A 216 9.06 -48.33 -16.25
N SER A 217 8.14 -49.29 -16.09
CA SER A 217 7.84 -49.94 -14.81
C SER A 217 9.08 -50.60 -14.21
N ARG A 218 9.82 -51.40 -14.99
CA ARG A 218 11.00 -52.13 -14.50
C ARG A 218 12.14 -51.20 -14.10
N ILE A 219 12.38 -50.13 -14.86
CA ILE A 219 13.39 -49.12 -14.50
C ILE A 219 13.00 -48.46 -13.17
N TRP A 220 11.74 -48.07 -13.00
CA TRP A 220 11.26 -47.50 -11.73
C TRP A 220 11.34 -48.49 -10.57
N GLU A 221 11.03 -49.76 -10.79
CA GLU A 221 11.17 -50.81 -9.76
C GLU A 221 12.63 -50.97 -9.31
N ILE A 222 13.59 -51.01 -10.25
CA ILE A 222 15.02 -51.06 -9.91
C ILE A 222 15.41 -49.81 -9.12
N LEU A 223 15.02 -48.62 -9.57
CA LEU A 223 15.32 -47.37 -8.87
C LEU A 223 14.72 -47.34 -7.47
N ARG A 224 13.49 -47.84 -7.30
CA ARG A 224 12.81 -47.95 -6.01
C ARG A 224 13.53 -48.92 -5.07
N GLU A 225 13.87 -50.11 -5.55
CA GLU A 225 14.58 -51.12 -4.76
C GLU A 225 15.97 -50.62 -4.31
N GLU A 226 16.69 -49.91 -5.16
CA GLU A 226 18.06 -49.50 -4.82
C GLU A 226 18.13 -48.19 -4.02
N LEU A 227 17.14 -47.28 -4.19
CA LEU A 227 17.22 -45.91 -3.65
C LEU A 227 16.06 -45.54 -2.69
N PHE A 228 14.97 -46.31 -2.64
CA PHE A 228 13.80 -46.02 -1.80
C PHE A 228 13.31 -47.23 -0.98
N GLU A 229 14.03 -48.34 -0.98
CA GLU A 229 13.61 -49.53 -0.22
C GLU A 229 13.47 -49.24 1.28
N GLU A 230 14.35 -48.41 1.82
CA GLU A 230 14.16 -47.86 3.17
C GLU A 230 13.47 -46.50 3.08
N PRO A 231 12.42 -46.27 3.90
CA PRO A 231 11.61 -45.07 3.80
C PRO A 231 12.36 -43.83 4.30
N PHE A 232 11.77 -42.66 4.10
CA PHE A 232 12.24 -41.38 4.65
C PHE A 232 13.71 -41.03 4.36
N GLY A 233 14.19 -41.39 3.18
CA GLY A 233 15.53 -41.04 2.67
C GLY A 233 16.67 -41.92 3.15
N PHE A 234 16.43 -42.91 4.02
CA PHE A 234 17.46 -43.88 4.41
C PHE A 234 17.94 -44.73 3.21
N GLY A 235 17.07 -44.93 2.20
CA GLY A 235 17.41 -45.62 0.95
C GLY A 235 18.43 -44.89 0.08
N ALA A 236 18.67 -43.59 0.32
CA ALA A 236 19.68 -42.82 -0.42
C ALA A 236 21.10 -43.36 -0.22
N PHE A 237 21.33 -44.16 0.83
CA PHE A 237 22.60 -44.80 1.13
C PHE A 237 22.58 -46.30 0.86
N ALA A 238 23.64 -46.81 0.24
CA ALA A 238 23.73 -48.21 -0.13
C ALA A 238 23.60 -49.17 1.06
N LYS A 239 22.95 -50.31 0.84
CA LYS A 239 22.92 -51.43 1.78
C LYS A 239 24.35 -51.86 2.13
N GLY A 240 24.62 -52.01 3.43
CA GLY A 240 25.95 -52.37 3.93
C GLY A 240 26.98 -51.23 3.87
N SER A 241 26.62 -50.01 3.46
CA SER A 241 27.52 -48.86 3.57
C SER A 241 27.74 -48.48 5.03
N VAL A 242 28.97 -48.04 5.34
CA VAL A 242 29.34 -47.59 6.69
C VAL A 242 28.48 -46.39 7.11
N VAL A 243 28.22 -45.45 6.19
CA VAL A 243 27.38 -44.27 6.46
C VAL A 243 25.97 -44.68 6.87
N ARG A 244 25.37 -45.66 6.18
CA ARG A 244 24.06 -46.19 6.56
C ARG A 244 24.11 -46.90 7.91
N ALA A 245 25.13 -47.73 8.16
CA ALA A 245 25.27 -48.44 9.43
C ALA A 245 25.40 -47.45 10.61
N ASP A 246 26.20 -46.40 10.45
CA ASP A 246 26.37 -45.34 11.43
C ASP A 246 25.08 -44.57 11.65
N LEU A 247 24.38 -44.16 10.57
CA LEU A 247 23.10 -43.47 10.67
C LEU A 247 22.04 -44.32 11.37
N MET A 248 21.98 -45.61 11.07
CA MET A 248 21.08 -46.55 11.75
C MET A 248 21.46 -46.75 13.22
N SER A 249 22.74 -46.70 13.57
CA SER A 249 23.22 -46.73 14.95
C SER A 249 22.76 -45.48 15.72
N VAL A 250 22.92 -44.30 15.12
CA VAL A 250 22.44 -43.03 15.71
C VAL A 250 20.92 -43.04 15.85
N TYR A 251 20.18 -43.53 14.85
CA TYR A 251 18.74 -43.68 14.94
C TYR A 251 18.33 -44.60 16.09
N LYS A 252 18.93 -45.78 16.22
CA LYS A 252 18.64 -46.72 17.32
C LYS A 252 18.96 -46.11 18.69
N ALA A 253 20.08 -45.39 18.82
CA ALA A 253 20.43 -44.71 20.06
C ALA A 253 19.40 -43.62 20.42
N TRP A 254 19.00 -42.82 19.43
CA TRP A 254 17.95 -41.81 19.58
C TRP A 254 16.61 -42.44 19.95
N GLU A 255 16.21 -43.51 19.26
CA GLU A 255 14.96 -44.25 19.50
C GLU A 255 14.92 -44.79 20.93
N VAL A 256 16.01 -45.41 21.41
CA VAL A 256 16.09 -45.90 22.80
C VAL A 256 15.93 -44.76 23.81
N MET A 257 16.53 -43.59 23.57
CA MET A 257 16.38 -42.43 24.46
C MET A 257 14.96 -41.84 24.40
N TYR A 258 14.37 -41.79 23.21
CA TYR A 258 13.07 -41.20 22.96
C TYR A 258 11.94 -42.11 23.50
N VAL A 259 11.95 -43.39 23.13
CA VAL A 259 10.99 -44.39 23.58
C VAL A 259 11.07 -44.58 25.09
N LYS A 260 12.26 -44.62 25.72
CA LYS A 260 12.34 -44.71 27.20
C LYS A 260 11.76 -43.51 27.93
N ARG A 261 11.73 -42.31 27.33
CA ARG A 261 11.10 -41.12 27.92
C ARG A 261 9.59 -41.04 27.66
N VAL A 262 9.14 -41.48 26.49
CA VAL A 262 7.74 -41.35 26.06
C VAL A 262 6.90 -42.57 26.44
N ALA A 263 7.49 -43.77 26.48
CA ALA A 263 6.85 -45.04 26.83
C ALA A 263 6.86 -45.33 28.34
N SER A 264 6.54 -44.33 29.17
CA SER A 264 6.11 -44.59 30.56
C SER A 264 4.67 -45.13 30.64
N GLY A 265 4.05 -45.47 29.51
CA GLY A 265 2.69 -46.00 29.45
C GLY A 265 2.30 -46.48 28.06
N ASN A 266 2.86 -47.60 27.60
CA ASN A 266 2.14 -48.69 26.93
C ASN A 266 3.11 -49.72 26.33
N ASP A 267 2.73 -50.98 26.53
CA ASP A 267 3.27 -52.26 26.05
C ASP A 267 4.35 -52.24 24.97
N GLY A 268 5.40 -53.02 25.24
CA GLY A 268 6.46 -53.40 24.30
C GLY A 268 5.96 -54.24 23.13
N ARG A 269 5.12 -53.65 22.28
CA ARG A 269 4.86 -54.17 20.94
C ARG A 269 6.07 -53.89 20.07
N ASP A 270 6.44 -54.84 19.23
CA ASP A 270 7.36 -54.64 18.12
C ASP A 270 6.78 -53.56 17.19
N ILE A 271 7.21 -52.32 17.40
CA ILE A 271 6.90 -51.19 16.54
C ILE A 271 7.66 -51.46 15.23
N ALA A 272 6.94 -51.53 14.11
CA ALA A 272 7.57 -51.70 12.80
C ALA A 272 8.66 -50.64 12.61
N PRO A 273 9.85 -50.99 12.06
CA PRO A 273 10.95 -50.06 11.86
C PRO A 273 10.45 -48.77 11.19
N PHE A 274 10.86 -47.61 11.71
CA PHE A 274 10.51 -46.29 11.18
C PHE A 274 9.05 -45.83 11.31
N SER A 275 8.12 -46.66 11.78
CA SER A 275 6.70 -46.25 11.96
C SER A 275 6.51 -45.11 12.97
N ILE A 276 7.51 -44.84 13.81
CA ILE A 276 7.53 -43.64 14.65
C ILE A 276 7.42 -42.35 13.84
N PHE A 277 7.93 -42.32 12.60
CA PHE A 277 7.89 -41.14 11.74
C PHE A 277 6.50 -40.88 11.14
N ASP A 278 5.59 -41.85 11.14
CA ASP A 278 4.26 -41.66 10.52
C ASP A 278 3.39 -40.66 11.30
N ARG A 279 3.58 -40.56 12.62
CA ARG A 279 2.69 -39.76 13.49
C ARG A 279 3.44 -38.82 14.43
N ASN A 280 4.76 -38.92 14.53
CA ASN A 280 5.53 -38.19 15.53
C ASN A 280 6.29 -37.01 14.93
N LYS A 281 5.88 -35.79 15.33
CA LYS A 281 6.51 -34.53 14.90
C LYS A 281 7.96 -34.40 15.33
N LEU A 282 8.30 -34.81 16.55
CA LEU A 282 9.66 -34.72 17.07
C LEU A 282 10.59 -35.70 16.34
N ALA A 283 10.08 -36.89 16.01
CA ALA A 283 10.80 -37.84 15.19
C ALA A 283 11.09 -37.29 13.79
N ASN A 284 10.08 -36.71 13.13
CA ASN A 284 10.26 -36.09 11.80
C ASN A 284 11.24 -34.91 11.82
N ARG A 285 11.20 -34.06 12.85
CA ARG A 285 12.18 -32.97 13.03
C ARG A 285 13.60 -33.49 13.22
N TRP A 286 13.77 -34.51 14.07
CA TRP A 286 15.08 -35.14 14.27
C TRP A 286 15.63 -35.71 12.96
N ARG A 287 14.79 -36.41 12.19
CA ARG A 287 15.15 -36.95 10.89
C ARG A 287 15.58 -35.84 9.93
N ALA A 288 14.71 -34.84 9.72
CA ALA A 288 14.96 -33.71 8.83
C ALA A 288 16.29 -33.00 9.15
N ALA A 289 16.50 -32.67 10.43
CA ALA A 289 17.74 -32.03 10.89
C ALA A 289 18.97 -32.93 10.65
N THR A 290 18.87 -34.23 10.96
CA THR A 290 19.97 -35.18 10.77
C THR A 290 20.36 -35.29 9.29
N PHE A 291 19.38 -35.43 8.40
CA PHE A 291 19.64 -35.48 6.96
C PHE A 291 20.13 -34.14 6.39
N SER A 292 19.68 -33.00 6.92
CA SER A 292 20.20 -31.68 6.54
C SER A 292 21.67 -31.52 6.91
N CYS A 293 22.05 -31.86 8.15
CA CYS A 293 23.44 -31.82 8.59
C CYS A 293 24.31 -32.79 7.76
N LEU A 294 23.79 -33.97 7.43
CA LEU A 294 24.46 -34.90 6.51
C LEU A 294 24.63 -34.29 5.11
N ASN A 295 23.61 -33.58 4.60
CA ASN A 295 23.69 -32.90 3.31
C ASN A 295 24.84 -31.89 3.30
N GLU A 296 24.86 -31.00 4.28
CA GLU A 296 25.88 -29.95 4.41
C GLU A 296 27.28 -30.54 4.55
N ALA A 297 27.43 -31.57 5.38
CA ALA A 297 28.70 -32.28 5.55
C ALA A 297 29.18 -32.91 4.23
N LEU A 298 28.28 -33.50 3.45
CA LEU A 298 28.59 -34.07 2.14
C LEU A 298 29.01 -32.99 1.13
N GLN A 299 28.51 -31.76 1.23
CA GLN A 299 28.85 -30.65 0.32
C GLN A 299 30.19 -29.97 0.69
N ILE A 300 30.54 -29.88 1.98
CA ILE A 300 31.73 -29.15 2.47
C ILE A 300 33.02 -29.95 2.28
N THR A 301 33.00 -31.26 2.48
CA THR A 301 34.22 -32.06 2.30
C THR A 301 34.51 -32.24 0.81
N LYS A 302 35.71 -31.82 0.36
CA LYS A 302 36.31 -32.22 -0.94
C LYS A 302 36.64 -33.74 -0.93
N TRP A 303 35.58 -34.55 -0.91
CA TRP A 303 35.25 -35.70 -1.73
C TRP A 303 36.37 -36.60 -2.29
N ASP A 304 37.18 -37.24 -1.46
CA ASP A 304 38.01 -38.39 -1.88
C ASP A 304 37.77 -39.65 -1.01
N ASN A 305 37.60 -40.79 -1.67
CA ASN A 305 37.40 -42.16 -1.17
C ASN A 305 36.10 -42.55 -0.43
N ARG A 306 35.43 -41.68 0.34
CA ARG A 306 34.17 -42.06 1.04
C ARG A 306 32.95 -42.17 0.12
N THR A 307 33.08 -41.65 -1.09
CA THR A 307 31.96 -41.36 -1.97
C THR A 307 31.69 -42.42 -3.02
N SER A 308 32.70 -43.22 -3.34
CA SER A 308 32.50 -44.50 -4.01
C SER A 308 31.53 -45.41 -3.23
N LYS A 309 31.54 -45.35 -1.89
CA LYS A 309 30.67 -46.15 -1.02
C LYS A 309 29.26 -45.58 -0.83
N THR A 310 29.08 -44.26 -0.86
CA THR A 310 27.72 -43.65 -0.85
C THR A 310 27.04 -43.71 -2.22
N MET A 311 27.79 -43.98 -3.29
CA MET A 311 27.29 -44.14 -4.66
C MET A 311 27.09 -45.61 -5.05
N ALA A 312 27.33 -46.56 -4.15
CA ALA A 312 27.29 -47.98 -4.50
C ALA A 312 25.89 -48.44 -4.95
N ASN A 313 24.82 -47.95 -4.32
CA ASN A 313 23.43 -48.14 -4.74
C ASN A 313 23.12 -47.48 -6.08
N VAL A 314 23.65 -46.28 -6.35
CA VAL A 314 23.53 -45.65 -7.69
C VAL A 314 24.21 -46.52 -8.74
N ASN A 315 25.45 -46.96 -8.50
CA ASN A 315 26.19 -47.79 -9.44
C ASN A 315 25.50 -49.15 -9.66
N GLN A 316 24.92 -49.74 -8.61
CA GLN A 316 24.14 -50.96 -8.69
C GLN A 316 22.85 -50.77 -9.50
N ALA A 317 22.11 -49.69 -9.27
CA ALA A 317 20.93 -49.34 -10.06
C ALA A 317 21.29 -49.14 -11.54
N VAL A 318 22.35 -48.39 -11.82
CA VAL A 318 22.86 -48.18 -13.19
C VAL A 318 23.22 -49.52 -13.84
N ALA A 319 23.98 -50.38 -13.16
CA ALA A 319 24.37 -51.68 -13.69
C ALA A 319 23.16 -52.59 -14.00
N ARG A 320 22.18 -52.65 -13.08
CA ARG A 320 20.94 -53.44 -13.26
C ARG A 320 20.10 -52.90 -14.43
N ILE A 321 19.96 -51.57 -14.54
CA ILE A 321 19.22 -50.95 -15.65
C ILE A 321 19.93 -51.19 -16.97
N LEU A 322 21.26 -51.03 -17.04
CA LEU A 322 22.00 -51.30 -18.27
C LEU A 322 21.92 -52.78 -18.67
N SER A 323 21.99 -53.71 -17.72
CA SER A 323 21.78 -55.14 -17.98
C SER A 323 20.40 -55.42 -18.58
N LEU A 324 19.35 -54.82 -18.00
CA LEU A 324 17.98 -54.90 -18.51
C LEU A 324 17.87 -54.37 -19.94
N LEU A 325 18.45 -53.19 -20.21
CA LEU A 325 18.42 -52.57 -21.54
C LEU A 325 19.23 -53.36 -22.57
N THR A 326 20.33 -53.99 -22.17
CA THR A 326 21.12 -54.86 -23.06
C THR A 326 20.35 -56.13 -23.41
N GLU A 327 19.70 -56.79 -22.44
CA GLU A 327 18.87 -57.97 -22.70
C GLU A 327 17.72 -57.65 -23.67
N VAL A 328 17.04 -56.53 -23.45
CA VAL A 328 15.96 -56.07 -24.32
C VAL A 328 16.49 -55.62 -25.68
N GLY A 329 17.66 -54.99 -25.72
CA GLY A 329 18.33 -54.57 -26.94
C GLY A 329 18.71 -55.74 -27.85
N LEU A 330 19.09 -56.88 -27.28
CA LEU A 330 19.30 -58.12 -28.03
C LEU A 330 18.02 -58.63 -28.71
N LEU A 331 16.86 -58.43 -28.08
CA LEU A 331 15.56 -58.81 -28.64
C LEU A 331 15.05 -57.81 -29.69
N SER A 332 15.30 -56.51 -29.49
CA SER A 332 14.82 -55.44 -30.38
C SER A 332 15.80 -55.05 -31.49
N GLY A 333 17.02 -55.60 -31.49
CA GLY A 333 18.10 -55.17 -32.39
C GLY A 333 18.62 -53.76 -32.09
N THR A 334 18.38 -53.24 -30.89
CA THR A 334 18.79 -51.89 -30.47
C THR A 334 19.99 -51.96 -29.55
N GLU A 335 21.13 -51.42 -29.97
CA GLU A 335 22.31 -51.35 -29.10
C GLU A 335 22.21 -50.22 -28.07
N VAL A 336 22.74 -50.49 -26.86
CA VAL A 336 22.80 -49.50 -25.79
C VAL A 336 23.96 -48.53 -26.05
N SER A 337 23.64 -47.35 -26.59
CA SER A 337 24.65 -46.33 -26.91
C SER A 337 25.27 -45.68 -25.66
N GLU A 338 26.44 -45.06 -25.81
CA GLU A 338 27.10 -44.33 -24.72
C GLU A 338 26.23 -43.19 -24.16
N ASP A 339 25.49 -42.47 -25.00
CA ASP A 339 24.55 -41.44 -24.56
C ASP A 339 23.46 -42.01 -23.63
N MET A 340 23.01 -43.24 -23.89
CA MET A 340 22.03 -43.92 -23.03
C MET A 340 22.66 -44.27 -21.68
N LYS A 341 23.91 -44.75 -21.65
CA LYS A 341 24.64 -45.01 -20.41
C LYS A 341 24.80 -43.74 -19.57
N VAL A 342 25.16 -42.63 -20.21
CA VAL A 342 25.24 -41.32 -19.54
C VAL A 342 23.86 -40.87 -19.03
N SER A 343 22.79 -41.07 -19.80
CA SER A 343 21.43 -40.75 -19.38
C SER A 343 20.97 -41.60 -18.18
N VAL A 344 21.26 -42.90 -18.18
CA VAL A 344 20.95 -43.81 -17.05
C VAL A 344 21.69 -43.36 -15.78
N ALA A 345 22.97 -43.01 -15.89
CA ALA A 345 23.75 -42.51 -14.76
C ALA A 345 23.21 -41.18 -14.21
N LYS A 346 22.84 -40.23 -15.09
CA LYS A 346 22.22 -38.95 -14.69
C LYS A 346 20.89 -39.17 -13.98
N MET A 347 20.04 -40.02 -14.54
CA MET A 347 18.75 -40.40 -13.97
C MET A 347 18.90 -41.01 -12.57
N ALA A 348 19.77 -42.00 -12.40
CA ALA A 348 19.99 -42.63 -11.09
C ALA A 348 20.52 -41.63 -10.04
N ASN A 349 21.33 -40.66 -10.45
CA ASN A 349 21.78 -39.58 -9.57
C ASN A 349 20.66 -38.62 -9.15
N LEU A 350 19.79 -38.22 -10.08
CA LEU A 350 18.62 -37.39 -9.76
C LEU A 350 17.69 -38.12 -8.78
N VAL A 351 17.51 -39.43 -8.96
CA VAL A 351 16.70 -40.24 -8.06
C VAL A 351 17.33 -40.37 -6.68
N ARG A 352 18.66 -40.50 -6.59
CA ARG A 352 19.37 -40.46 -5.30
C ARG A 352 19.14 -39.13 -4.61
N GLU A 353 19.21 -38.02 -5.35
CA GLU A 353 18.95 -36.69 -4.80
C GLU A 353 17.51 -36.57 -4.28
N LEU A 354 16.52 -37.04 -5.04
CA LEU A 354 15.13 -37.11 -4.60
C LEU A 354 14.97 -37.91 -3.31
N SER A 355 15.54 -39.12 -3.25
CA SER A 355 15.50 -39.97 -2.05
C SER A 355 16.11 -39.25 -0.84
N PHE A 356 17.26 -38.60 -1.03
CA PHE A 356 17.91 -37.86 0.03
C PHE A 356 17.05 -36.68 0.53
N GLN A 357 16.38 -35.97 -0.39
CA GLN A 357 15.46 -34.88 -0.08
C GLN A 357 14.19 -35.36 0.65
N PHE A 358 13.74 -36.60 0.42
CA PHE A 358 12.65 -37.17 1.24
C PHE A 358 13.07 -37.26 2.71
N GLY A 359 14.36 -37.48 2.99
CA GLY A 359 14.94 -37.50 4.33
C GLY A 359 15.12 -36.12 4.96
N ILE A 360 15.36 -35.08 4.17
CA ILE A 360 15.49 -33.69 4.66
C ILE A 360 14.13 -33.06 4.92
N HIS A 361 13.13 -33.37 4.10
CA HIS A 361 11.83 -32.71 4.18
C HIS A 361 11.14 -32.98 5.53
N PRO A 362 10.62 -31.95 6.23
CA PRO A 362 10.01 -32.10 7.56
C PRO A 362 8.69 -32.88 7.53
N ALA A 363 7.88 -32.71 6.49
CA ALA A 363 6.74 -33.58 6.23
C ALA A 363 7.21 -34.93 5.67
N GLN A 364 6.39 -35.97 5.85
CA GLN A 364 6.67 -37.28 5.28
C GLN A 364 6.44 -37.24 3.77
N ILE A 365 7.51 -37.39 3.00
CA ILE A 365 7.43 -37.59 1.56
C ILE A 365 7.61 -39.08 1.29
N SER A 366 6.72 -39.68 0.49
CA SER A 366 6.81 -41.07 0.13
C SER A 366 6.44 -41.28 -1.34
N LEU A 367 7.01 -42.34 -1.93
CA LEU A 367 6.48 -42.89 -3.17
C LEU A 367 5.21 -43.70 -2.85
N PHE A 368 4.20 -43.59 -3.70
CA PHE A 368 3.01 -44.43 -3.63
C PHE A 368 2.73 -45.08 -4.98
N MET A 369 2.20 -46.29 -4.96
CA MET A 369 1.93 -47.11 -6.14
C MET A 369 0.66 -47.92 -5.86
N ALA A 370 -0.15 -48.13 -6.90
CA ALA A 370 -1.25 -49.07 -6.84
C ALA A 370 -0.74 -50.51 -6.95
N GLY A 371 -1.44 -51.45 -6.33
CA GLY A 371 -1.21 -52.88 -6.51
C GLY A 371 -1.74 -53.39 -7.85
N HIS A 372 -1.14 -54.47 -8.37
CA HIS A 372 -1.72 -55.19 -9.50
C HIS A 372 -3.12 -55.71 -9.13
N GLY A 373 -4.09 -55.46 -10.01
CA GLY A 373 -5.49 -55.83 -9.80
C GLY A 373 -6.29 -54.87 -8.92
N GLU A 374 -5.66 -53.84 -8.34
CA GLU A 374 -6.34 -52.81 -7.54
C GLU A 374 -7.26 -51.98 -8.44
N GLU A 375 -8.45 -51.63 -7.94
CA GLU A 375 -9.37 -50.73 -8.62
C GLU A 375 -9.10 -49.30 -8.15
N VAL A 376 -8.72 -48.42 -9.08
CA VAL A 376 -8.40 -47.02 -8.79
C VAL A 376 -9.18 -46.09 -9.70
N GLN A 377 -9.41 -44.87 -9.22
CA GLN A 377 -10.10 -43.84 -9.99
C GLN A 377 -9.09 -42.92 -10.68
N ILE A 378 -9.21 -42.76 -12.00
CA ILE A 378 -8.40 -41.79 -12.76
C ILE A 378 -8.75 -40.37 -12.32
N GLY A 379 -7.75 -39.58 -11.95
CA GLY A 379 -7.94 -38.25 -11.37
C GLY A 379 -6.67 -37.76 -10.68
N ASP A 380 -6.80 -37.06 -9.55
CA ASP A 380 -5.66 -36.35 -8.96
C ASP A 380 -4.55 -37.28 -8.43
N GLU A 381 -4.86 -38.51 -8.02
CA GLU A 381 -3.86 -39.47 -7.51
C GLU A 381 -3.30 -40.39 -8.60
N PHE A 382 -4.12 -40.80 -9.58
CA PHE A 382 -3.80 -41.81 -10.59
C PHE A 382 -4.12 -41.32 -12.00
N HIS A 383 -3.15 -41.44 -12.90
CA HIS A 383 -3.27 -41.05 -14.30
C HIS A 383 -3.12 -42.28 -15.20
N ASP A 384 -3.93 -42.36 -16.27
CA ASP A 384 -3.74 -43.38 -17.31
C ASP A 384 -2.50 -43.03 -18.15
N CYS A 385 -1.54 -43.94 -18.28
CA CYS A 385 -0.32 -43.70 -19.04
C CYS A 385 -0.55 -43.55 -20.56
N GLN A 386 -1.70 -44.00 -21.09
CA GLN A 386 -2.08 -43.87 -22.50
C GLN A 386 -2.92 -42.60 -22.75
N ASN A 387 -3.95 -42.39 -21.91
CA ASN A 387 -4.97 -41.35 -22.15
C ASN A 387 -4.88 -40.15 -21.18
N LYS A 388 -3.93 -40.17 -20.23
CA LYS A 388 -3.75 -39.16 -19.19
C LYS A 388 -5.07 -38.87 -18.47
N ASP A 389 -5.53 -37.61 -18.53
CA ASP A 389 -6.67 -37.11 -17.77
C ASP A 389 -7.98 -37.14 -18.57
N LEU A 390 -7.96 -37.65 -19.81
CA LEU A 390 -9.15 -37.68 -20.68
C LEU A 390 -10.30 -38.50 -20.10
N GLU A 391 -10.00 -39.44 -19.21
CA GLU A 391 -10.97 -40.32 -18.55
C GLU A 391 -11.13 -40.02 -17.05
N ARG A 392 -10.90 -38.78 -16.63
CA ARG A 392 -11.05 -38.37 -15.23
C ARG A 392 -12.41 -38.78 -14.65
N GLY A 393 -12.37 -39.41 -13.47
CA GLY A 393 -13.53 -39.94 -12.76
C GLY A 393 -13.84 -41.41 -13.05
N ARG A 394 -13.23 -42.01 -14.08
CA ARG A 394 -13.41 -43.43 -14.41
C ARG A 394 -12.66 -44.33 -13.44
N SER A 395 -13.31 -45.41 -12.98
CA SER A 395 -12.64 -46.48 -12.24
C SER A 395 -12.05 -47.50 -13.20
N VAL A 396 -10.78 -47.85 -13.00
CA VAL A 396 -10.04 -48.81 -13.80
C VAL A 396 -9.29 -49.77 -12.88
N ARG A 397 -9.10 -51.01 -13.35
CA ARG A 397 -8.24 -51.98 -12.68
C ARG A 397 -6.81 -51.79 -13.14
N VAL A 398 -5.86 -51.75 -12.22
CA VAL A 398 -4.43 -51.58 -12.54
C VAL A 398 -3.82 -52.89 -13.02
N ASP A 399 -3.22 -52.92 -14.21
CA ASP A 399 -2.39 -54.05 -14.64
C ASP A 399 -0.92 -53.80 -14.28
N LEU A 400 -0.41 -52.59 -14.57
CA LEU A 400 0.99 -52.22 -14.35
C LEU A 400 1.10 -50.77 -13.87
N VAL A 401 2.02 -50.48 -12.95
CA VAL A 401 2.37 -49.10 -12.60
C VAL A 401 3.56 -48.67 -13.44
N THR A 402 3.37 -47.70 -14.34
CA THR A 402 4.44 -47.25 -15.24
C THR A 402 5.34 -46.21 -14.60
N THR A 403 4.80 -45.42 -13.67
CA THR A 403 5.54 -44.44 -12.87
C THR A 403 4.91 -44.36 -11.48
N PRO A 404 5.67 -44.47 -10.36
CA PRO A 404 5.14 -44.19 -9.03
C PRO A 404 4.64 -42.75 -8.89
N GLY A 405 3.74 -42.50 -7.96
CA GLY A 405 3.40 -41.14 -7.54
C GLY A 405 4.23 -40.66 -6.36
N ILE A 406 4.27 -39.35 -6.15
CA ILE A 406 4.83 -38.73 -4.93
C ILE A 406 3.68 -38.15 -4.11
N GLN A 407 3.62 -38.54 -2.85
CA GLN A 407 2.70 -37.95 -1.87
C GLN A 407 3.45 -37.33 -0.71
N ARG A 408 2.87 -36.27 -0.17
CA ARG A 408 3.25 -35.65 1.09
C ARG A 408 2.19 -35.92 2.14
N ILE A 409 2.62 -36.42 3.28
CA ILE A 409 1.80 -36.65 4.46
C ILE A 409 2.27 -35.66 5.53
N GLY A 410 1.32 -34.82 5.95
CA GLY A 410 1.52 -33.73 6.87
C GLY A 410 2.01 -32.42 6.24
N ASP A 411 1.93 -31.35 7.03
CA ASP A 411 2.40 -30.01 6.68
C ASP A 411 3.82 -29.73 7.17
N GLY A 412 4.49 -30.73 7.75
CA GLY A 412 5.84 -30.60 8.33
C GLY A 412 5.89 -29.90 9.69
N THR A 413 4.77 -29.38 10.19
CA THR A 413 4.76 -28.47 11.34
C THR A 413 3.73 -28.86 12.40
N LYS A 414 2.43 -28.83 12.08
CA LYS A 414 1.33 -28.96 13.04
C LYS A 414 0.37 -30.08 12.69
N ASN A 415 0.19 -30.40 11.42
CA ASN A 415 -0.74 -31.43 10.98
C ASN A 415 0.04 -32.59 10.36
N VAL A 416 -0.12 -33.78 10.93
CA VAL A 416 0.54 -35.01 10.42
C VAL A 416 -0.39 -35.85 9.55
N ASP A 417 -1.67 -35.50 9.46
CA ASP A 417 -2.70 -36.33 8.81
C ASP A 417 -3.08 -35.84 7.41
N VAL A 418 -2.65 -34.63 7.01
CA VAL A 418 -3.00 -34.05 5.70
C VAL A 418 -2.20 -34.72 4.60
N LYS A 419 -2.87 -35.52 3.76
CA LYS A 419 -2.29 -36.10 2.55
C LYS A 419 -2.45 -35.12 1.37
N ARG A 420 -1.37 -34.88 0.64
CA ARG A 420 -1.34 -34.11 -0.61
C ARG A 420 -0.56 -34.89 -1.66
N ILE A 421 -1.13 -35.03 -2.86
CA ILE A 421 -0.40 -35.56 -4.01
C ILE A 421 0.49 -34.44 -4.57
N ILE A 422 1.78 -34.72 -4.68
CA ILE A 422 2.76 -33.83 -5.33
C ILE A 422 2.86 -34.20 -6.81
N ALA A 423 2.99 -35.49 -7.11
CA ALA A 423 3.02 -36.03 -8.46
C ALA A 423 2.11 -37.27 -8.53
N PRO A 424 1.24 -37.37 -9.54
CA PRO A 424 0.32 -38.50 -9.67
C PRO A 424 1.06 -39.78 -10.06
N CYS A 425 0.50 -40.92 -9.67
CA CYS A 425 0.96 -42.25 -10.08
C CYS A 425 0.44 -42.55 -11.50
N GLN A 426 1.31 -42.99 -12.41
CA GLN A 426 0.88 -43.39 -13.75
C GLN A 426 0.70 -44.90 -13.83
N ILE A 427 -0.45 -45.31 -14.35
CA ILE A 427 -0.85 -46.71 -14.45
C ILE A 427 -1.23 -47.11 -15.86
N TYR A 428 -0.99 -48.36 -16.19
CA TYR A 428 -1.54 -49.04 -17.36
C TYR A 428 -2.79 -49.82 -16.93
N PRO A 429 -3.98 -49.48 -17.44
CA PRO A 429 -5.22 -50.16 -17.06
C PRO A 429 -5.31 -51.57 -17.67
N ASP A 430 -5.91 -52.49 -16.93
CA ASP A 430 -6.30 -53.80 -17.44
C ASP A 430 -7.43 -53.66 -18.46
N LEU A 431 -7.07 -53.75 -19.74
CA LEU A 431 -7.99 -53.61 -20.87
C LEU A 431 -9.07 -54.72 -20.93
N PHE A 432 -8.90 -55.82 -20.21
CA PHE A 432 -9.87 -56.92 -20.17
C PHE A 432 -10.91 -56.78 -19.05
N ALA A 433 -10.63 -55.97 -18.02
CA ALA A 433 -11.56 -55.74 -16.90
C ALA A 433 -12.77 -54.87 -17.29
N VAL A 434 -12.68 -54.10 -18.38
CA VAL A 434 -13.71 -53.13 -18.83
C VAL A 434 -14.92 -53.80 -19.52
N ARG A 435 -14.91 -55.12 -19.78
CA ARG A 435 -15.96 -55.82 -20.53
C ARG A 435 -16.78 -56.84 -19.72
N ARG A 436 -17.06 -56.59 -18.45
CA ARG A 436 -18.06 -57.37 -17.70
C ARG A 436 -19.14 -56.49 -17.10
#